data_AF-A0A0L7KHM6-F1
#
_entry.id   AF-A0A0L7KHM6-F1
#
_cell.length_a   1.000
_cell.length_b   1.000
_cell.length_c   1.000
_cell.angle_alpha   90.00
_cell.angle_beta   90.00
_cell.angle_gamma   90.00
#
_symmetry.space_group_name_H-M   'P 1'
#
loop_
_entity.id
_entity.type
_entity.pdbx_description
1 polymer ?
#
loop_
_entity_poly.entity_id
_entity_poly.type
_entity_poly.pdbx_seq_one_letter_code
_entity_poly.pdbx_strand_id
1 'polypeptide(L)'
;MPGEMSADISFHRPDPEIIDGRTIWTTCGQTAEPEDTVYQPLPVDVCVYWTSVPDHLVVPQHGSRVFTFVMTADKNKTVAREELIKAMKTELNVCAVLQEDGEELFDKHVDQWLKSYQQAGMEIEGNLKLAKIVNGIWYYFLSSLPSEHSHNPLGRYYGLSPVGLARGGTLEDYEGHNFWDTETWMFPSILLLYPQYAQKLLQYRLDTAFPWESAYTGVEVTQPCCPEVAEFEQHISGCIAFAARQFLATTRNEEWLEVQSIMFRFPWESPYTGVEVTQPCYPDVAEFEQHISGFPWESAYTGVEVTQPCCPEVAEFEQHISGCIAFAARQFLATTRNEKWLEV
;
A
#
# COMPACT_ATOMS: atom_id res chain seq x y z
N MET A 1 23.90 -11.25 19.38
CA MET A 1 23.09 -10.83 20.55
C MET A 1 21.61 -10.88 20.20
N PRO A 2 20.70 -11.41 21.04
CA PRO A 2 19.28 -11.13 20.87
C PRO A 2 19.07 -9.62 21.10
N GLY A 3 18.37 -8.95 20.19
CA GLY A 3 17.96 -7.56 20.36
C GLY A 3 16.95 -7.41 21.48
N GLU A 4 16.37 -6.21 21.61
CA GLU A 4 15.22 -6.01 22.49
C GLU A 4 14.04 -6.90 22.08
N MET A 5 13.16 -7.24 23.04
CA MET A 5 11.94 -7.97 22.71
C MET A 5 11.05 -7.07 21.85
N SER A 6 10.41 -7.66 20.83
CA SER A 6 9.45 -6.94 20.00
C SER A 6 8.20 -6.59 20.81
N ALA A 7 7.68 -5.38 20.61
CA ALA A 7 6.38 -4.97 21.15
C ALA A 7 5.22 -5.60 20.35
N ASP A 8 5.41 -5.81 19.05
CA ASP A 8 4.35 -6.20 18.13
C ASP A 8 4.24 -7.72 17.94
N ILE A 9 5.33 -8.45 18.21
CA ILE A 9 5.41 -9.90 17.96
C ILE A 9 5.97 -10.61 19.18
N SER A 10 5.19 -11.54 19.71
CA SER A 10 5.60 -12.45 20.78
C SER A 10 6.49 -13.57 20.24
N PHE A 11 7.76 -13.26 19.94
CA PHE A 11 8.72 -14.24 19.45
C PHE A 11 9.10 -15.28 20.52
N HIS A 12 9.16 -16.54 20.12
CA HIS A 12 9.78 -17.58 20.93
C HIS A 12 11.30 -17.40 20.99
N ARG A 13 11.95 -18.18 21.85
CA ARG A 13 13.41 -18.20 21.93
C ARG A 13 14.00 -18.62 20.56
N PRO A 14 15.01 -17.89 20.04
CA PRO A 14 15.67 -18.27 18.80
C PRO A 14 16.33 -19.66 18.89
N ASP A 15 16.10 -20.47 17.87
CA ASP A 15 16.68 -21.79 17.69
C ASP A 15 17.78 -21.74 16.60
N PRO A 16 18.94 -22.37 16.82
CA PRO A 16 19.95 -22.50 15.78
C PRO A 16 19.65 -23.68 14.84
N GLU A 17 19.88 -23.47 13.55
CA GLU A 17 19.82 -24.47 12.50
C GLU A 17 21.13 -24.44 11.69
N ILE A 18 21.60 -25.59 11.19
CA ILE A 18 22.75 -25.65 10.29
C ILE A 18 22.24 -25.81 8.86
N ILE A 19 22.50 -24.81 8.02
CA ILE A 19 22.12 -24.79 6.60
C ILE A 19 23.39 -24.58 5.78
N ASP A 20 23.69 -25.49 4.86
CA ASP A 20 24.88 -25.46 4.00
C ASP A 20 26.19 -25.20 4.79
N GLY A 21 26.31 -25.82 5.97
CA GLY A 21 27.48 -25.71 6.86
C GLY A 21 27.57 -24.41 7.68
N ARG A 22 26.57 -23.54 7.60
CA ARG A 22 26.49 -22.26 8.33
C ARG A 22 25.44 -22.32 9.44
N THR A 23 25.73 -21.70 10.58
CA THR A 23 24.75 -21.53 11.66
C THR A 23 23.81 -20.39 11.31
N ILE A 24 22.54 -20.73 11.13
CA ILE A 24 21.42 -19.84 10.91
C ILE A 24 20.57 -19.83 12.17
N TRP A 25 20.06 -18.66 12.52
CA TRP A 25 19.13 -18.51 13.63
C TRP A 25 17.73 -18.36 13.08
N THR A 26 16.76 -18.95 13.76
CA THR A 26 15.35 -18.79 13.44
C THR A 26 14.55 -18.55 14.71
N THR A 27 13.53 -17.72 14.59
CA THR A 27 12.46 -17.66 15.59
C THR A 27 11.13 -17.49 14.89
N CYS A 28 10.08 -18.02 15.50
CA CYS A 28 8.71 -17.72 15.11
C CYS A 28 7.97 -17.17 16.32
N GLY A 29 7.01 -16.29 16.07
CA GLY A 29 6.13 -15.73 17.07
C GLY A 29 4.78 -15.44 16.46
N GLN A 30 3.92 -14.82 17.26
CA GLN A 30 2.58 -14.39 16.85
C GLN A 30 2.43 -12.91 17.09
N THR A 31 1.69 -12.22 16.21
CA THR A 31 1.29 -10.82 16.43
C THR A 31 0.62 -10.69 17.80
N ALA A 32 1.05 -9.71 18.59
CA ALA A 32 0.55 -9.50 19.95
C ALA A 32 -0.92 -9.07 19.95
N GLU A 33 -1.27 -8.17 19.04
CA GLU A 33 -2.63 -7.62 18.91
C GLU A 33 -3.12 -7.80 17.47
N PRO A 34 -4.34 -8.31 17.25
CA PRO A 34 -4.99 -8.26 15.94
C PRO A 34 -5.50 -6.83 15.66
N GLU A 35 -5.58 -6.46 14.39
CA GLU A 35 -6.15 -5.15 13.99
C GLU A 35 -7.63 -5.06 14.36
N ASP A 36 -8.39 -6.12 14.05
CA ASP A 36 -9.81 -6.21 14.42
C ASP A 36 -10.14 -7.66 14.80
N THR A 37 -10.70 -7.88 15.99
CA THR A 37 -10.96 -9.24 16.50
C THR A 37 -12.11 -9.98 15.80
N VAL A 38 -12.99 -9.27 15.08
CA VAL A 38 -14.09 -9.85 14.30
C VAL A 38 -13.57 -10.36 12.96
N TYR A 39 -12.76 -9.57 12.27
CA TYR A 39 -12.24 -9.90 10.94
C TYR A 39 -10.86 -10.58 10.96
N GLN A 40 -10.13 -10.44 12.07
CA GLN A 40 -8.88 -11.13 12.39
C GLN A 40 -8.98 -11.77 13.80
N PRO A 41 -9.75 -12.86 13.94
CA PRO A 41 -9.96 -13.49 15.25
C PRO A 41 -8.73 -14.24 15.79
N LEU A 42 -7.75 -14.51 14.93
CA LEU A 42 -6.53 -15.23 15.28
C LEU A 42 -5.31 -14.36 14.99
N PRO A 43 -4.28 -14.43 15.85
CA PRO A 43 -3.03 -13.76 15.57
C PRO A 43 -2.35 -14.38 14.34
N VAL A 44 -1.49 -13.59 13.72
CA VAL A 44 -0.74 -13.99 12.53
C VAL A 44 0.62 -14.49 12.97
N ASP A 45 1.01 -15.66 12.49
CA ASP A 45 2.36 -16.18 12.68
C ASP A 45 3.37 -15.29 11.92
N VAL A 46 4.52 -15.05 12.53
CA VAL A 46 5.67 -14.38 11.90
C VAL A 46 6.92 -15.17 12.21
N CYS A 47 7.63 -15.60 11.17
CA CYS A 47 8.86 -16.35 11.27
C CYS A 47 10.00 -15.57 10.62
N VAL A 48 11.12 -15.47 11.34
CA VAL A 48 12.32 -14.77 10.90
C VAL A 48 13.49 -15.75 10.87
N TYR A 49 14.29 -15.66 9.82
CA TYR A 49 15.55 -16.38 9.68
C TYR A 49 16.69 -15.39 9.43
N TRP A 50 17.84 -15.59 10.05
CA TRP A 50 19.00 -14.72 9.82
C TRP A 50 20.34 -15.43 10.02
N THR A 51 21.36 -14.92 9.34
CA THR A 51 22.75 -15.34 9.52
C THR A 51 23.31 -14.82 10.85
N SER A 52 24.17 -15.59 11.51
CA SER A 52 24.82 -15.15 12.74
C SER A 52 25.63 -13.86 12.55
N VAL A 53 25.38 -12.87 13.41
CA VAL A 53 26.15 -11.61 13.48
C VAL A 53 27.15 -11.72 14.64
N PRO A 54 28.47 -11.59 14.40
CA PRO A 54 29.48 -11.71 15.45
C PRO A 54 29.44 -10.49 16.38
N ASP A 55 29.74 -10.70 17.67
CA ASP A 55 29.75 -9.63 18.68
C ASP A 55 30.89 -8.62 18.48
N HIS A 56 31.92 -8.98 17.71
CA HIS A 56 33.02 -8.12 17.33
C HIS A 56 33.49 -8.43 15.90
N LEU A 57 33.88 -7.39 15.17
CA LEU A 57 34.46 -7.49 13.85
C LEU A 57 35.96 -7.19 13.93
N VAL A 58 36.78 -8.08 13.38
CA VAL A 58 38.23 -7.86 13.25
C VAL A 58 38.51 -7.38 11.84
N VAL A 59 38.90 -6.10 11.75
CA VAL A 59 39.22 -5.42 10.48
C VAL A 59 40.73 -5.22 10.40
N PRO A 60 41.36 -5.46 9.23
CA PRO A 60 42.80 -5.27 9.08
C PRO A 60 43.20 -3.79 9.17
N GLN A 61 44.45 -3.52 9.59
CA GLN A 61 45.00 -2.16 9.67
C GLN A 61 45.07 -1.45 8.31
N HIS A 62 45.17 -2.23 7.23
CA HIS A 62 45.16 -1.77 5.85
C HIS A 62 44.24 -2.66 5.01
N GLY A 63 43.51 -2.05 4.07
CA GLY A 63 42.53 -2.72 3.22
C GLY A 63 41.09 -2.59 3.72
N SER A 64 40.16 -3.22 3.01
CA SER A 64 38.74 -3.30 3.35
C SER A 64 38.34 -4.75 3.56
N ARG A 65 37.30 -4.96 4.38
CA ARG A 65 36.66 -6.25 4.54
C ARG A 65 35.16 -6.06 4.50
N VAL A 66 34.47 -6.88 3.70
CA VAL A 66 33.01 -6.89 3.58
C VAL A 66 32.46 -7.99 4.50
N PHE A 67 31.32 -7.70 5.14
CA PHE A 67 30.57 -8.67 5.94
C PHE A 67 29.11 -8.61 5.52
N THR A 68 28.62 -9.69 4.93
CA THR A 68 27.23 -9.81 4.46
C THR A 68 26.33 -10.55 5.46
N PHE A 69 25.35 -9.85 6.03
CA PHE A 69 24.32 -10.44 6.86
C PHE A 69 23.01 -10.53 6.09
N VAL A 70 22.35 -11.68 6.16
CA VAL A 70 21.08 -11.93 5.46
C VAL A 70 20.01 -12.21 6.50
N MET A 71 18.84 -11.61 6.31
CA MET A 71 17.63 -11.86 7.08
C MET A 71 16.45 -12.01 6.13
N THR A 72 15.54 -12.92 6.45
CA THR A 72 14.23 -13.05 5.81
C THR A 72 13.15 -13.12 6.88
N ALA A 73 11.98 -12.56 6.58
CA ALA A 73 10.81 -12.61 7.44
C ALA A 73 9.58 -12.92 6.59
N ASP A 74 8.74 -13.84 7.06
CA ASP A 74 7.49 -14.18 6.39
C ASP A 74 6.48 -14.74 7.41
N LYS A 75 5.19 -14.73 7.04
CA LYS A 75 4.13 -15.36 7.84
C LYS A 75 4.21 -16.89 7.81
N ASN A 76 4.85 -17.45 6.79
CA ASN A 76 5.07 -18.86 6.61
C ASN A 76 6.55 -19.21 6.83
N LYS A 77 6.79 -20.08 7.82
CA LYS A 77 8.14 -20.54 8.17
C LYS A 77 8.92 -21.12 6.98
N THR A 78 8.25 -21.91 6.14
CA THR A 78 8.87 -22.57 4.99
C THR A 78 9.34 -21.53 3.97
N VAL A 79 8.50 -20.52 3.73
CA VAL A 79 8.80 -19.40 2.82
C VAL A 79 10.03 -18.63 3.28
N ALA A 80 10.03 -18.17 4.54
CA ALA A 80 11.16 -17.43 5.09
C ALA A 80 12.46 -18.23 4.97
N ARG A 81 12.41 -19.54 5.24
CA ARG A 81 13.58 -20.43 5.14
C ARG A 81 14.08 -20.60 3.70
N GLU A 82 13.18 -20.81 2.74
CA GLU A 82 13.55 -21.02 1.34
C GLU A 82 14.15 -19.77 0.70
N GLU A 83 13.57 -18.59 0.96
CA GLU A 83 14.13 -17.32 0.48
C GLU A 83 15.50 -17.03 1.11
N LEU A 84 15.72 -17.39 2.38
CA LEU A 84 17.04 -17.28 3.01
C LEU A 84 18.06 -18.17 2.29
N ILE A 85 17.71 -19.44 2.05
CA ILE A 85 18.58 -20.39 1.35
C ILE A 85 18.92 -19.87 -0.04
N LYS A 86 17.93 -19.31 -0.76
CA LYS A 86 18.15 -18.73 -2.08
C LYS A 86 19.08 -17.52 -2.04
N ALA A 87 18.88 -16.60 -1.09
CA ALA A 87 19.75 -15.45 -0.89
C ALA A 87 21.18 -15.90 -0.55
N MET A 88 21.33 -16.89 0.32
CA MET A 88 22.63 -17.47 0.66
C MET A 88 23.30 -18.20 -0.51
N LYS A 89 22.53 -18.94 -1.33
CA LYS A 89 23.04 -19.65 -2.52
C LYS A 89 23.47 -18.71 -3.64
N THR A 90 22.75 -17.60 -3.78
CA THR A 90 23.16 -16.48 -4.64
C THR A 90 24.56 -16.00 -4.25
N GLU A 91 24.83 -15.88 -2.96
CA GLU A 91 26.15 -15.47 -2.45
C GLU A 91 27.21 -16.60 -2.48
N LEU A 92 26.89 -17.79 -3.02
CA LEU A 92 27.68 -19.02 -2.83
C LEU A 92 28.48 -19.48 -4.05
N ASN A 93 28.70 -18.64 -5.05
CA ASN A 93 29.63 -18.96 -6.14
C ASN A 93 31.11 -19.06 -5.70
N VAL A 94 31.43 -18.92 -4.41
CA VAL A 94 32.76 -19.17 -3.87
C VAL A 94 32.66 -19.94 -2.54
N CYS A 95 33.47 -20.99 -2.39
CA CYS A 95 33.62 -21.84 -1.20
C CYS A 95 34.21 -21.12 0.04
N ALA A 96 33.72 -19.93 0.40
CA ALA A 96 34.22 -19.21 1.57
C ALA A 96 33.26 -19.39 2.76
N VAL A 97 33.84 -19.87 3.85
CA VAL A 97 33.27 -20.01 5.21
C VAL A 97 33.07 -18.63 5.88
N LEU A 98 33.21 -17.54 5.13
CA LEU A 98 33.13 -16.16 5.58
C LEU A 98 32.26 -15.37 4.59
N GLN A 99 31.54 -14.38 5.10
CA GLN A 99 30.59 -13.53 4.38
C GLN A 99 31.30 -12.58 3.39
N GLU A 100 31.92 -13.14 2.37
CA GLU A 100 32.64 -12.46 1.28
C GLU A 100 31.93 -12.93 0.00
N ASP A 101 31.21 -12.16 -0.84
CA ASP A 101 31.05 -10.74 -1.16
C ASP A 101 29.55 -10.42 -1.32
N GLY A 102 29.04 -9.36 -0.70
CA GLY A 102 27.66 -8.86 -0.92
C GLY A 102 27.40 -8.22 -2.29
N GLU A 103 28.39 -8.27 -3.18
CA GLU A 103 28.32 -7.68 -4.53
C GLU A 103 27.29 -8.41 -5.41
N GLU A 104 27.17 -9.75 -5.33
CA GLU A 104 26.22 -10.47 -6.18
C GLU A 104 24.76 -10.14 -5.82
N LEU A 105 24.41 -10.08 -4.52
CA LEU A 105 23.09 -9.63 -4.09
C LEU A 105 22.82 -8.16 -4.48
N PHE A 106 23.82 -7.29 -4.36
CA PHE A 106 23.71 -5.90 -4.79
C PHE A 106 23.49 -5.78 -6.29
N ASP A 107 24.24 -6.52 -7.11
CA ASP A 107 24.10 -6.51 -8.56
C ASP A 107 22.72 -7.04 -8.98
N LYS A 108 22.20 -8.09 -8.33
CA LYS A 108 20.82 -8.56 -8.57
C LYS A 108 19.77 -7.54 -8.19
N HIS A 109 19.99 -6.79 -7.12
CA HIS A 109 19.12 -5.67 -6.73
C HIS A 109 19.14 -4.57 -7.79
N VAL A 110 20.33 -4.16 -8.24
CA VAL A 110 20.51 -3.15 -9.28
C VAL A 110 19.89 -3.60 -10.60
N ASP A 111 20.10 -4.84 -11.02
CA ASP A 111 19.52 -5.43 -12.23
C ASP A 111 17.99 -5.41 -12.18
N GLN A 112 17.39 -5.71 -11.03
CA GLN A 112 15.94 -5.67 -10.87
C GLN A 112 15.40 -4.24 -10.95
N TRP A 113 16.07 -3.28 -10.30
CA TRP A 113 15.73 -1.87 -10.43
C TRP A 113 15.87 -1.35 -11.86
N LEU A 114 16.91 -1.79 -12.57
CA LEU A 114 17.11 -1.42 -13.97
C LEU A 114 15.98 -1.96 -14.85
N LYS A 115 15.51 -3.19 -14.63
CA LYS A 115 14.33 -3.73 -15.34
C LYS A 115 13.07 -2.92 -15.07
N SER A 116 12.80 -2.62 -13.81
CA SER A 116 11.66 -1.76 -13.44
C SER A 116 11.78 -0.40 -14.13
N TYR A 117 12.96 0.24 -14.07
CA TYR A 117 13.20 1.51 -14.74
C TYR A 117 13.09 1.44 -16.26
N GLN A 118 13.57 0.37 -16.90
CA GLN A 118 13.45 0.21 -18.36
C GLN A 118 12.01 0.06 -18.83
N GLN A 119 11.12 -0.47 -17.99
CA GLN A 119 9.71 -0.61 -18.33
C GLN A 119 9.01 0.75 -18.44
N ALA A 120 9.26 1.67 -17.51
CA ALA A 120 8.55 2.95 -17.46
C ALA A 120 9.31 4.08 -16.74
N GLY A 121 10.60 4.21 -17.04
CA GLY A 121 11.49 5.24 -16.51
C GLY A 121 11.28 6.61 -17.16
N MET A 122 11.64 7.66 -16.44
CA MET A 122 11.50 9.04 -16.90
C MET A 122 12.86 9.71 -17.02
N GLU A 123 13.20 10.14 -18.23
CA GLU A 123 14.38 10.94 -18.54
C GLU A 123 13.98 12.41 -18.77
N ILE A 124 14.54 13.32 -17.97
CA ILE A 124 14.28 14.76 -18.06
C ILE A 124 15.58 15.47 -18.42
N GLU A 125 15.67 15.93 -19.66
CA GLU A 125 16.83 16.67 -20.16
C GLU A 125 16.79 18.14 -19.75
N GLY A 126 17.97 18.77 -19.60
CA GLY A 126 18.10 20.20 -19.36
C GLY A 126 17.77 20.68 -17.93
N ASN A 127 17.24 19.82 -17.05
CA ASN A 127 16.98 20.17 -15.65
C ASN A 127 17.25 19.00 -14.69
N LEU A 128 18.51 18.88 -14.24
CA LEU A 128 18.93 17.82 -13.33
C LEU A 128 18.18 17.85 -11.98
N LYS A 129 17.80 19.03 -11.48
CA LYS A 129 17.06 19.13 -10.21
C LYS A 129 15.67 18.51 -10.35
N LEU A 130 14.96 18.84 -11.42
CA LEU A 130 13.64 18.25 -11.70
C LEU A 130 13.75 16.75 -11.95
N ALA A 131 14.74 16.31 -12.73
CA ALA A 131 15.01 14.88 -12.96
C ALA A 131 15.17 14.11 -11.64
N LYS A 132 15.97 14.63 -10.70
CA LYS A 132 16.17 14.01 -9.38
C LYS A 132 14.88 13.95 -8.55
N ILE A 133 14.06 15.01 -8.57
CA ILE A 133 12.79 15.04 -7.84
C ILE A 133 11.83 13.99 -8.39
N VAL A 134 11.62 13.97 -9.70
CA VAL A 134 10.69 13.03 -10.35
C VAL A 134 11.13 11.59 -10.15
N ASN A 135 12.42 11.28 -10.36
CA ASN A 135 12.95 9.93 -10.12
C ASN A 135 12.92 9.54 -8.64
N GLY A 136 13.11 10.49 -7.72
CA GLY A 136 12.96 10.27 -6.28
C GLY A 136 11.52 9.87 -5.91
N ILE A 137 10.52 10.60 -6.41
CA ILE A 137 9.10 10.26 -6.22
C ILE A 137 8.81 8.86 -6.76
N TRP A 138 9.31 8.56 -7.97
CA TRP A 138 9.09 7.25 -8.59
C TRP A 138 9.74 6.10 -7.82
N TYR A 139 10.93 6.33 -7.27
CA TYR A 139 11.59 5.38 -6.37
C TYR A 139 10.70 5.03 -5.17
N TYR A 140 10.04 6.01 -4.54
CA TYR A 140 9.14 5.75 -3.41
C TYR A 140 7.89 4.96 -3.80
N PHE A 141 7.27 5.26 -4.95
CA PHE A 141 6.14 4.46 -5.43
C PHE A 141 6.55 3.02 -5.73
N LEU A 142 7.60 2.83 -6.52
CA LEU A 142 8.06 1.49 -6.89
C LEU A 142 8.54 0.67 -5.69
N SER A 143 9.14 1.31 -4.69
CA SER A 143 9.57 0.62 -3.46
C SER A 143 8.40 0.17 -2.58
N SER A 144 7.22 0.76 -2.75
CA SER A 144 6.03 0.45 -1.96
C SER A 144 5.08 -0.54 -2.64
N LEU A 145 5.32 -0.83 -3.92
CA LEU A 145 4.55 -1.79 -4.71
C LEU A 145 5.08 -3.23 -4.49
N PRO A 146 4.22 -4.25 -4.63
CA PRO A 146 4.63 -5.63 -4.38
C PRO A 146 5.61 -6.10 -5.47
N SER A 147 6.54 -7.00 -5.12
CA SER A 147 7.41 -7.61 -6.13
C SER A 147 6.59 -8.38 -7.18
N GLU A 148 6.95 -8.24 -8.46
CA GLU A 148 6.40 -9.07 -9.55
C GLU A 148 6.85 -10.53 -9.47
N HIS A 149 8.00 -10.77 -8.87
CA HIS A 149 8.64 -12.08 -8.80
C HIS A 149 9.01 -12.38 -7.35
N SER A 150 8.27 -13.28 -6.73
CA SER A 150 8.71 -13.98 -5.51
C SER A 150 8.51 -15.48 -5.73
N HIS A 151 9.21 -16.33 -4.98
CA HIS A 151 9.02 -17.78 -5.10
C HIS A 151 7.73 -18.27 -4.45
N ASN A 152 6.93 -17.36 -3.91
CA ASN A 152 5.64 -17.66 -3.33
C ASN A 152 4.53 -16.99 -4.13
N PRO A 153 3.33 -17.58 -4.15
CA PRO A 153 2.17 -16.85 -4.63
C PRO A 153 2.12 -15.54 -3.84
N LEU A 154 2.15 -14.42 -4.56
CA LEU A 154 1.96 -13.11 -3.95
C LEU A 154 0.66 -13.20 -3.16
N GLY A 155 0.77 -13.07 -1.83
CA GLY A 155 -0.40 -12.94 -0.97
C GLY A 155 -1.21 -11.71 -1.37
N ARG A 156 -2.33 -11.51 -0.68
CA ARG A 156 -3.07 -10.25 -0.80
C ARG A 156 -2.11 -9.08 -0.58
N TYR A 157 -2.11 -8.13 -1.51
CA TYR A 157 -1.46 -6.84 -1.31
C TYR A 157 -2.43 -5.93 -0.57
N TYR A 158 -1.95 -5.14 0.40
CA TYR A 158 -2.80 -4.38 1.32
C TYR A 158 -2.96 -2.91 0.91
N GLY A 159 -2.70 -2.62 -0.36
CA GLY A 159 -2.78 -1.27 -0.90
C GLY A 159 -1.55 -0.41 -0.63
N LEU A 160 -1.71 0.90 -0.82
CA LEU A 160 -0.63 1.87 -0.78
C LEU A 160 -0.99 2.98 0.22
N SER A 161 0.00 3.44 0.99
CA SER A 161 -0.19 4.53 1.94
C SER A 161 0.45 5.81 1.42
N PRO A 162 -0.15 7.01 1.65
CA PRO A 162 0.48 8.28 1.33
C PRO A 162 1.83 8.50 2.02
N VAL A 163 2.11 7.76 3.11
CA VAL A 163 3.34 7.84 3.88
C VAL A 163 4.27 6.62 3.70
N GLY A 164 3.89 5.70 2.80
CA GLY A 164 4.62 4.46 2.58
C GLY A 164 4.62 3.51 3.79
N LEU A 165 5.67 2.70 3.92
CA LEU A 165 5.79 1.66 4.95
C LEU A 165 6.59 2.10 6.19
N ALA A 166 7.01 3.37 6.25
CA ALA A 166 8.00 3.83 7.24
C ALA A 166 7.39 4.25 8.58
N ARG A 167 6.07 4.44 8.65
CA ARG A 167 5.39 5.13 9.75
C ARG A 167 4.13 4.40 10.21
N GLY A 168 4.26 3.16 10.67
CA GLY A 168 3.17 2.40 11.29
C GLY A 168 3.20 2.44 12.82
N GLY A 169 2.03 2.33 13.48
CA GLY A 169 1.91 2.03 14.91
C GLY A 169 2.34 3.11 15.90
N THR A 170 2.61 4.34 15.43
CA THR A 170 3.05 5.46 16.28
C THR A 170 2.02 6.58 16.37
N LEU A 171 0.82 6.39 15.80
CA LEU A 171 -0.19 7.45 15.59
C LEU A 171 0.36 8.69 14.84
N GLU A 172 1.56 8.56 14.25
CA GLU A 172 2.21 9.59 13.44
C GLU A 172 1.97 9.28 11.97
N ASP A 173 1.77 10.33 11.17
CA ASP A 173 1.80 10.26 9.72
C ASP A 173 0.89 9.15 9.13
N TYR A 174 -0.39 9.09 9.50
CA TYR A 174 -1.40 8.20 8.90
C TYR A 174 -1.14 6.68 9.01
N GLU A 175 -0.23 6.24 9.88
CA GLU A 175 -0.06 4.84 10.34
C GLU A 175 0.19 3.77 9.25
N GLY A 176 0.53 4.18 8.04
CA GLY A 176 0.63 3.27 6.90
C GLY A 176 -0.74 2.81 6.38
N HIS A 177 -1.83 3.46 6.78
CA HIS A 177 -3.18 3.20 6.30
C HIS A 177 -3.32 3.62 4.82
N ASN A 178 -4.29 3.02 4.14
CA ASN A 178 -4.64 3.26 2.76
C ASN A 178 -5.93 4.08 2.65
N PHE A 179 -5.83 5.21 1.95
CA PHE A 179 -6.86 6.22 1.79
C PHE A 179 -7.29 6.36 0.33
N TRP A 180 -8.27 7.23 0.07
CA TRP A 180 -8.67 7.65 -1.28
C TRP A 180 -7.50 8.24 -2.10
N ASP A 181 -6.42 8.66 -1.44
CA ASP A 181 -5.17 9.10 -2.06
C ASP A 181 -4.61 8.08 -3.04
N THR A 182 -4.72 6.80 -2.70
CA THR A 182 -4.27 5.71 -3.57
C THR A 182 -4.98 5.79 -4.90
N GLU A 183 -6.31 5.74 -4.90
CA GLU A 183 -7.11 5.69 -6.13
C GLU A 183 -7.14 7.02 -6.90
N THR A 184 -6.96 8.15 -6.21
CA THR A 184 -7.11 9.48 -6.82
C THR A 184 -5.78 10.06 -7.30
N TRP A 185 -4.73 10.00 -6.47
CA TRP A 185 -3.47 10.71 -6.72
C TRP A 185 -2.36 9.78 -7.23
N MET A 186 -2.29 8.54 -6.72
CA MET A 186 -1.20 7.61 -7.04
C MET A 186 -1.55 6.69 -8.21
N PHE A 187 -2.76 6.15 -8.19
CA PHE A 187 -3.26 5.16 -9.14
C PHE A 187 -3.17 5.58 -10.60
N PRO A 188 -3.48 6.83 -11.02
CA PRO A 188 -3.44 7.17 -12.45
C PRO A 188 -2.04 7.00 -13.06
N SER A 189 -0.99 7.39 -12.34
CA SER A 189 0.39 7.26 -12.82
C SER A 189 0.82 5.79 -12.86
N ILE A 190 0.44 5.02 -11.83
CA ILE A 190 0.72 3.58 -11.76
C ILE A 190 -0.03 2.82 -12.87
N LEU A 191 -1.29 3.16 -13.14
CA LEU A 191 -2.10 2.57 -14.21
C LEU A 191 -1.45 2.74 -15.58
N LEU A 192 -0.97 3.95 -15.89
CA LEU A 192 -0.39 4.26 -17.19
C LEU A 192 0.96 3.56 -17.41
N LEU A 193 1.76 3.41 -16.35
CA LEU A 193 3.15 2.97 -16.44
C LEU A 193 3.34 1.49 -16.06
N TYR A 194 2.52 0.99 -15.11
CA TYR A 194 2.55 -0.37 -14.58
C TYR A 194 1.13 -0.89 -14.28
N PRO A 195 0.30 -1.17 -15.30
CA PRO A 195 -1.09 -1.57 -15.13
C PRO A 195 -1.27 -2.85 -14.27
N GLN A 196 -0.27 -3.73 -14.21
CA GLN A 196 -0.27 -4.91 -13.34
C GLN A 196 -0.36 -4.56 -11.85
N TYR A 197 0.27 -3.47 -11.43
CA TYR A 197 0.22 -3.02 -10.03
C TYR A 197 -1.09 -2.28 -9.76
N ALA A 198 -1.59 -1.51 -10.73
CA ALA A 198 -2.91 -0.90 -10.65
C ALA A 198 -4.01 -1.97 -10.46
N GLN A 199 -3.93 -3.10 -11.18
CA GLN A 199 -4.85 -4.20 -10.96
C GLN A 199 -4.80 -4.75 -9.53
N LYS A 200 -3.59 -4.88 -8.94
CA LYS A 200 -3.43 -5.33 -7.54
C LYS A 200 -3.99 -4.33 -6.53
N LEU A 201 -3.81 -3.03 -6.76
CA LEU A 201 -4.40 -1.98 -5.93
C LEU A 201 -5.93 -2.05 -5.93
N LEU A 202 -6.56 -2.21 -7.10
CA LEU A 202 -8.01 -2.41 -7.16
C LEU A 202 -8.44 -3.75 -6.57
N GLN A 203 -7.66 -4.81 -6.75
CA GLN A 203 -7.98 -6.11 -6.17
C GLN A 203 -8.02 -6.06 -4.65
N TYR A 204 -7.12 -5.29 -4.01
CA TYR A 204 -7.19 -5.05 -2.57
C TYR A 204 -8.55 -4.47 -2.16
N ARG A 205 -9.03 -3.41 -2.82
CA ARG A 205 -10.33 -2.80 -2.51
C ARG A 205 -11.48 -3.78 -2.72
N LEU A 206 -11.47 -4.53 -3.81
CA LEU A 206 -12.53 -5.51 -4.15
C LEU A 206 -12.59 -6.69 -3.17
N ASP A 207 -11.49 -6.94 -2.48
CA ASP A 207 -11.36 -7.96 -1.46
C ASP A 207 -11.81 -7.49 -0.06
N THR A 208 -12.14 -6.20 0.10
CA THR A 208 -12.40 -5.54 1.38
C THR A 208 -13.64 -4.64 1.33
N ALA A 209 -13.93 -3.94 2.43
CA ALA A 209 -14.82 -2.78 2.41
C ALA A 209 -14.09 -1.54 1.87
N PHE A 210 -14.82 -0.43 1.71
CA PHE A 210 -14.28 0.89 1.30
C PHE A 210 -14.32 1.90 2.46
N PRO A 211 -13.63 1.63 3.59
CA PRO A 211 -13.54 2.59 4.68
C PRO A 211 -12.69 3.80 4.29
N TRP A 212 -12.81 4.90 5.02
CA TRP A 212 -11.97 6.09 4.85
C TRP A 212 -10.49 5.75 5.04
N GLU A 213 -10.16 5.12 6.17
CA GLU A 213 -8.84 4.54 6.43
C GLU A 213 -8.93 3.03 6.42
N SER A 214 -8.09 2.38 5.60
CA SER A 214 -8.06 0.94 5.46
C SER A 214 -6.69 0.37 5.75
N ALA A 215 -6.62 -0.79 6.40
CA ALA A 215 -5.37 -1.46 6.71
C ALA A 215 -5.44 -2.97 6.39
N TYR A 216 -4.98 -3.84 7.30
CA TYR A 216 -4.76 -5.26 7.06
C TYR A 216 -6.05 -6.05 6.76
N THR A 217 -7.08 -5.83 7.57
CA THR A 217 -8.38 -6.52 7.48
C THR A 217 -9.30 -5.87 6.46
N GLY A 218 -9.07 -4.58 6.18
CA GLY A 218 -9.87 -3.80 5.25
C GLY A 218 -11.13 -3.18 5.85
N VAL A 219 -11.24 -3.18 7.19
CA VAL A 219 -12.28 -2.45 7.93
C VAL A 219 -11.86 -1.01 8.18
N GLU A 220 -12.80 -0.22 8.71
CA GLU A 220 -12.56 1.15 9.14
C GLU A 220 -11.61 1.20 10.32
N VAL A 221 -10.46 1.84 10.11
CA VAL A 221 -9.41 2.04 11.12
C VAL A 221 -9.13 3.52 11.38
N THR A 222 -10.01 4.43 10.92
CA THR A 222 -9.93 5.86 11.25
C THR A 222 -9.77 6.05 12.75
N GLN A 223 -8.84 6.91 13.12
CA GLN A 223 -8.51 7.12 14.52
C GLN A 223 -9.74 7.60 15.33
N PRO A 224 -9.95 7.10 16.57
CA PRO A 224 -11.11 7.45 17.38
C PRO A 224 -11.24 8.93 17.75
N CYS A 225 -10.22 9.75 17.48
CA CYS A 225 -10.26 11.19 17.66
C CYS A 225 -11.09 11.92 16.59
N CYS A 226 -11.34 11.29 15.44
CA CYS A 226 -12.01 11.90 14.29
C CYS A 226 -13.06 10.95 13.67
N PRO A 227 -14.03 10.41 14.44
CA PRO A 227 -15.01 9.46 13.92
C PRO A 227 -15.91 10.03 12.82
N GLU A 228 -16.11 11.36 12.80
CA GLU A 228 -16.94 12.05 11.82
C GLU A 228 -16.38 11.92 10.39
N VAL A 229 -15.06 11.80 10.25
CA VAL A 229 -14.37 11.61 8.97
C VAL A 229 -14.84 10.31 8.33
N ALA A 230 -14.80 9.21 9.08
CA ALA A 230 -15.31 7.91 8.65
C ALA A 230 -16.84 7.94 8.37
N GLU A 231 -17.60 8.76 9.11
CA GLU A 231 -19.05 8.85 8.95
C GLU A 231 -19.47 9.69 7.72
N PHE A 232 -18.75 10.77 7.40
CA PHE A 232 -19.20 11.74 6.40
C PHE A 232 -18.39 11.74 5.11
N GLU A 233 -17.13 11.31 5.10
CA GLU A 233 -16.29 11.31 3.89
C GLU A 233 -16.53 10.07 3.00
N GLN A 234 -17.80 9.90 2.62
CA GLN A 234 -18.29 8.77 1.82
C GLN A 234 -17.76 8.76 0.38
N HIS A 235 -17.04 9.81 -0.05
CA HIS A 235 -16.58 9.97 -1.43
C HIS A 235 -15.49 8.97 -1.84
N ILE A 236 -14.83 8.28 -0.89
CA ILE A 236 -13.86 7.23 -1.18
C ILE A 236 -14.44 6.13 -2.08
N SER A 237 -15.71 5.77 -1.89
CA SER A 237 -16.42 4.82 -2.76
C SER A 237 -16.48 5.30 -4.22
N GLY A 238 -16.70 6.61 -4.41
CA GLY A 238 -16.67 7.25 -5.71
C GLY A 238 -15.28 7.25 -6.34
N CYS A 239 -14.24 7.51 -5.54
CA CYS A 239 -12.84 7.46 -5.98
C CYS A 239 -12.45 6.07 -6.47
N ILE A 240 -12.80 5.01 -5.73
CA ILE A 240 -12.52 3.62 -6.10
C ILE A 240 -13.27 3.21 -7.36
N ALA A 241 -14.57 3.52 -7.46
CA ALA A 241 -15.35 3.26 -8.65
C ALA A 241 -14.79 4.00 -9.89
N PHE A 242 -14.31 5.22 -9.69
CA PHE A 242 -13.68 6.01 -10.74
C PHE A 242 -12.35 5.40 -11.18
N ALA A 243 -11.49 4.96 -10.25
CA ALA A 243 -10.25 4.25 -10.55
C ALA A 243 -10.51 2.94 -11.32
N ALA A 244 -11.52 2.15 -10.92
CA ALA A 244 -11.94 0.95 -11.65
C ALA A 244 -12.37 1.26 -13.09
N ARG A 245 -13.10 2.35 -13.30
CA ARG A 245 -13.47 2.81 -14.65
C ARG A 245 -12.25 3.23 -15.45
N GLN A 246 -11.30 3.96 -14.85
CA GLN A 246 -10.05 4.34 -15.51
C GLN A 246 -9.24 3.11 -15.91
N PHE A 247 -9.17 2.09 -15.04
CA PHE A 247 -8.50 0.82 -15.31
C PHE A 247 -9.09 0.13 -16.54
N LEU A 248 -10.42 -0.03 -16.58
CA LEU A 248 -11.10 -0.65 -17.71
C LEU A 248 -10.93 0.16 -19.00
N ALA A 249 -11.05 1.49 -18.91
CA ALA A 249 -10.91 2.36 -20.08
C ALA A 249 -9.48 2.29 -20.68
N THR A 250 -8.47 2.15 -19.83
CA THR A 250 -7.06 2.14 -20.24
C THR A 250 -6.60 0.76 -20.71
N THR A 251 -6.95 -0.30 -19.97
CA THR A 251 -6.48 -1.67 -20.24
C THR A 251 -7.39 -2.45 -21.18
N ARG A 252 -8.67 -2.07 -21.27
CA ARG A 252 -9.74 -2.84 -21.93
C ARG A 252 -9.80 -4.30 -21.47
N ASN A 253 -9.45 -4.55 -20.21
CA ASN A 253 -9.46 -5.89 -19.64
C ASN A 253 -10.90 -6.33 -19.32
N GLU A 254 -11.59 -6.85 -20.34
CA GLU A 254 -12.97 -7.34 -20.23
C GLU A 254 -13.05 -8.59 -19.35
N GLU A 255 -12.04 -9.47 -19.35
CA GLU A 255 -11.99 -10.65 -18.48
C GLU A 255 -11.98 -10.25 -17.00
N TRP A 256 -11.16 -9.27 -16.63
CA TRP A 256 -11.16 -8.71 -15.28
C TRP A 256 -12.53 -8.13 -14.93
N LEU A 257 -13.17 -7.40 -15.85
CA LEU A 257 -14.51 -6.87 -15.60
C LEU A 257 -15.54 -7.98 -15.42
N GLU A 258 -15.53 -9.05 -16.22
CA GLU A 258 -16.48 -10.15 -16.08
C GLU A 258 -16.39 -10.80 -14.70
N VAL A 259 -15.17 -11.09 -14.25
CA VAL A 259 -14.92 -11.67 -12.92
C VAL A 259 -15.35 -10.73 -11.80
N GLN A 260 -15.03 -9.43 -11.92
CA GLN A 260 -15.27 -8.45 -10.85
C GLN A 260 -16.63 -7.75 -10.91
N SER A 261 -17.38 -7.87 -12.02
CA SER A 261 -18.66 -7.17 -12.25
C SER A 261 -19.72 -7.45 -11.19
N ILE A 262 -19.63 -8.61 -10.54
CA ILE A 262 -20.50 -9.00 -9.42
C ILE A 262 -20.26 -8.10 -8.20
N MET A 263 -18.99 -7.76 -7.92
CA MET A 263 -18.60 -6.90 -6.79
C MET A 263 -19.03 -5.44 -7.00
N PHE A 264 -18.84 -4.90 -8.21
CA PHE A 264 -19.22 -3.50 -8.52
C PHE A 264 -20.74 -3.27 -8.63
N ARG A 265 -21.53 -4.34 -8.77
CA ARG A 265 -22.99 -4.22 -8.88
C ARG A 265 -23.68 -3.98 -7.53
N PHE A 266 -23.01 -4.37 -6.44
CA PHE A 266 -23.54 -4.26 -5.09
C PHE A 266 -22.42 -3.92 -4.09
N PRO A 267 -21.83 -2.72 -4.14
CA PRO A 267 -20.81 -2.32 -3.17
C PRO A 267 -21.29 -2.39 -1.71
N TRP A 268 -22.61 -2.31 -1.49
CA TRP A 268 -23.30 -2.41 -0.20
C TRP A 268 -23.75 -3.82 0.19
N GLU A 269 -23.53 -4.84 -0.64
CA GLU A 269 -23.78 -6.27 -0.31
C GLU A 269 -22.47 -7.06 -0.15
N SER A 270 -21.35 -6.37 0.10
CA SER A 270 -20.12 -7.06 0.51
C SER A 270 -20.42 -7.83 1.80
N PRO A 271 -20.07 -9.12 1.91
CA PRO A 271 -20.30 -9.90 3.13
C PRO A 271 -19.54 -9.34 4.36
N TYR A 272 -18.70 -8.32 4.15
CA TYR A 272 -17.96 -7.60 5.18
C TYR A 272 -18.61 -6.29 5.63
N THR A 273 -19.67 -5.82 4.95
CA THR A 273 -20.44 -4.64 5.39
C THR A 273 -21.64 -5.13 6.21
N GLY A 274 -21.41 -5.48 7.48
CA GLY A 274 -22.45 -5.89 8.42
C GLY A 274 -23.47 -4.79 8.81
N VAL A 275 -23.79 -3.88 7.90
CA VAL A 275 -24.72 -2.77 8.12
C VAL A 275 -26.02 -3.06 7.37
N GLU A 276 -27.06 -3.48 8.11
CA GLU A 276 -28.43 -3.30 7.65
C GLU A 276 -28.70 -1.80 7.58
N VAL A 277 -28.66 -1.23 6.37
CA VAL A 277 -29.16 0.12 6.14
C VAL A 277 -30.67 0.09 6.33
N THR A 278 -31.14 0.53 7.51
CA THR A 278 -32.54 0.89 7.69
C THR A 278 -32.83 2.07 6.78
N GLN A 279 -33.71 1.85 5.80
CA GLN A 279 -34.32 2.80 4.85
C GLN A 279 -33.60 4.15 4.62
N PRO A 280 -33.18 4.47 3.37
CA PRO A 280 -32.75 5.81 3.06
C PRO A 280 -33.92 6.78 3.26
N CYS A 281 -33.80 7.68 4.23
CA CYS A 281 -34.62 8.88 4.31
C CYS A 281 -34.29 9.75 3.10
N TYR A 282 -35.01 9.56 1.99
CA TYR A 282 -35.05 10.52 0.90
C TYR A 282 -35.96 11.68 1.30
N PRO A 283 -35.47 12.92 1.48
CA PRO A 283 -36.31 14.08 1.32
C PRO A 283 -36.60 14.31 -0.16
N ASP A 284 -37.72 14.95 -0.44
CA ASP A 284 -38.26 15.26 -1.78
C ASP A 284 -37.20 15.92 -2.69
N VAL A 285 -37.12 15.46 -3.94
CA VAL A 285 -36.08 15.79 -4.94
C VAL A 285 -36.26 17.18 -5.56
N ALA A 286 -36.81 18.14 -4.82
CA ALA A 286 -37.28 19.42 -5.35
C ALA A 286 -36.40 20.63 -5.00
N GLU A 287 -35.31 20.46 -4.25
CA GLU A 287 -34.54 21.60 -3.70
C GLU A 287 -33.05 21.65 -4.08
N PHE A 288 -32.64 21.00 -5.18
CA PHE A 288 -31.23 20.98 -5.62
C PHE A 288 -31.00 21.75 -6.94
N GLU A 289 -31.25 23.06 -6.92
CA GLU A 289 -30.78 24.01 -7.94
C GLU A 289 -29.95 25.14 -7.29
N GLN A 290 -28.87 24.79 -6.57
CA GLN A 290 -27.85 25.78 -6.19
C GLN A 290 -26.46 25.39 -6.68
N HIS A 291 -25.75 26.43 -7.13
CA HIS A 291 -24.62 26.44 -8.04
C HIS A 291 -23.44 25.53 -7.65
N ILE A 292 -22.97 24.74 -8.63
CA ILE A 292 -21.75 23.91 -8.62
C ILE A 292 -20.50 24.81 -8.62
N SER A 293 -20.22 25.50 -7.53
CA SER A 293 -19.01 26.35 -7.44
C SER A 293 -18.29 26.33 -6.08
N GLY A 294 -18.73 25.49 -5.15
CA GLY A 294 -17.97 25.17 -3.94
C GLY A 294 -18.42 23.84 -3.37
N PHE A 295 -17.53 22.85 -3.34
CA PHE A 295 -17.71 21.65 -2.54
C PHE A 295 -16.89 21.81 -1.26
N PRO A 296 -17.51 21.63 -0.08
CA PRO A 296 -16.86 21.79 1.21
C PRO A 296 -15.75 20.73 1.45
N TRP A 297 -14.92 20.96 2.48
CA TRP A 297 -13.85 20.05 2.91
C TRP A 297 -14.40 18.69 3.33
N GLU A 298 -15.42 18.66 4.19
CA GLU A 298 -16.27 17.50 4.45
C GLU A 298 -17.67 17.78 3.88
N SER A 299 -18.16 16.93 2.97
CA SER A 299 -19.52 17.04 2.43
C SER A 299 -20.33 15.79 2.74
N ALA A 300 -21.32 15.90 3.62
CA ALA A 300 -22.39 14.92 3.72
C ALA A 300 -23.31 14.98 2.48
N TYR A 301 -24.34 14.11 2.43
CA TYR A 301 -25.39 14.10 1.39
C TYR A 301 -26.01 15.49 1.07
N THR A 302 -25.88 16.45 1.99
CA THR A 302 -26.44 17.80 1.91
C THR A 302 -25.57 18.81 1.15
N GLY A 303 -24.29 18.53 0.87
CA GLY A 303 -23.37 19.47 0.21
C GLY A 303 -22.94 20.66 1.08
N VAL A 304 -23.12 20.57 2.40
CA VAL A 304 -22.74 21.60 3.39
C VAL A 304 -21.49 21.13 4.15
N GLU A 305 -20.60 22.07 4.48
CA GLU A 305 -19.41 21.84 5.33
C GLU A 305 -19.83 21.26 6.70
N VAL A 306 -19.31 20.09 7.06
CA VAL A 306 -19.64 19.43 8.33
C VAL A 306 -18.53 19.47 9.38
N THR A 307 -17.40 20.18 9.12
CA THR A 307 -16.31 20.28 10.09
C THR A 307 -16.73 20.89 11.43
N GLN A 308 -16.28 20.29 12.53
CA GLN A 308 -16.45 20.79 13.90
C GLN A 308 -15.07 20.89 14.63
N PRO A 309 -14.97 21.62 15.76
CA PRO A 309 -13.83 22.49 16.12
C PRO A 309 -12.55 21.82 16.66
N CYS A 310 -12.32 20.53 16.42
CA CYS A 310 -11.05 19.87 16.78
C CYS A 310 -9.89 20.30 15.84
N CYS A 311 -10.19 20.63 14.58
CA CYS A 311 -9.21 21.02 13.56
C CYS A 311 -9.68 22.22 12.67
N PRO A 312 -10.09 23.36 13.26
CA PRO A 312 -10.74 24.46 12.51
C PRO A 312 -9.84 25.12 11.46
N GLU A 313 -8.52 25.02 11.59
CA GLU A 313 -7.56 25.61 10.65
C GLU A 313 -7.33 24.76 9.39
N VAL A 314 -7.73 23.48 9.37
CA VAL A 314 -7.48 22.57 8.24
C VAL A 314 -8.61 22.65 7.20
N ALA A 315 -9.86 22.78 7.68
CA ALA A 315 -11.04 22.92 6.84
C ALA A 315 -11.05 24.17 5.92
N GLU A 316 -10.46 25.28 6.37
CA GLU A 316 -10.40 26.51 5.56
C GLU A 316 -9.44 26.38 4.35
N PHE A 317 -8.53 25.41 4.34
CA PHE A 317 -7.46 25.30 3.32
C PHE A 317 -7.55 24.05 2.44
N GLU A 318 -8.31 23.02 2.80
CA GLU A 318 -8.40 21.78 2.04
C GLU A 318 -9.74 21.66 1.28
N GLN A 319 -9.79 22.13 0.03
CA GLN A 319 -10.96 21.93 -0.84
C GLN A 319 -10.91 20.60 -1.61
N HIS A 320 -10.42 19.53 -0.98
CA HIS A 320 -9.98 18.35 -1.71
C HIS A 320 -11.16 17.59 -2.36
N ILE A 321 -12.38 17.60 -1.79
CA ILE A 321 -13.61 17.09 -2.44
C ILE A 321 -13.94 17.87 -3.72
N SER A 322 -13.84 19.20 -3.69
CA SER A 322 -13.94 20.03 -4.90
C SER A 322 -12.90 19.61 -5.94
N GLY A 323 -11.68 19.32 -5.49
CA GLY A 323 -10.60 18.78 -6.30
C GLY A 323 -10.93 17.41 -6.92
N CYS A 324 -11.52 16.48 -6.16
CA CYS A 324 -11.96 15.16 -6.62
C CYS A 324 -12.98 15.29 -7.73
N ILE A 325 -14.01 16.08 -7.47
CA ILE A 325 -15.15 16.25 -8.37
C ILE A 325 -14.69 16.99 -9.62
N ALA A 326 -13.90 18.05 -9.49
CA ALA A 326 -13.33 18.77 -10.62
C ALA A 326 -12.37 17.89 -11.45
N PHE A 327 -11.55 17.05 -10.81
CA PHE A 327 -10.67 16.10 -11.50
C PHE A 327 -11.47 15.03 -12.24
N ALA A 328 -12.43 14.39 -11.57
CA ALA A 328 -13.31 13.38 -12.17
C ALA A 328 -14.13 13.96 -13.33
N ALA A 329 -14.68 15.16 -13.15
CA ALA A 329 -15.37 15.94 -14.18
C ALA A 329 -14.49 16.24 -15.39
N ARG A 330 -13.26 16.73 -15.15
CA ARG A 330 -12.29 17.04 -16.21
C ARG A 330 -11.89 15.79 -16.98
N GLN A 331 -11.65 14.67 -16.28
CA GLN A 331 -11.31 13.39 -16.89
C GLN A 331 -12.48 12.81 -17.69
N PHE A 332 -13.71 12.90 -17.16
CA PHE A 332 -14.92 12.53 -17.88
C PHE A 332 -15.05 13.33 -19.18
N LEU A 333 -14.87 14.65 -19.11
CA LEU A 333 -14.90 15.51 -20.29
C LEU A 333 -13.81 15.14 -21.30
N ALA A 334 -12.57 14.95 -20.84
CA ALA A 334 -11.44 14.58 -21.70
C ALA A 334 -11.64 13.21 -22.38
N THR A 335 -12.25 12.26 -21.69
CA THR A 335 -12.47 10.90 -22.18
C THR A 335 -13.68 10.80 -23.10
N THR A 336 -14.77 11.50 -22.78
CA THR A 336 -16.05 11.37 -23.50
C THR A 336 -16.29 12.45 -24.55
N ARG A 337 -15.57 13.58 -24.47
CA ARG A 337 -15.84 14.82 -25.23
C ARG A 337 -17.29 15.31 -25.10
N ASN A 338 -17.99 14.90 -24.05
CA ASN A 338 -19.36 15.31 -23.81
C ASN A 338 -19.37 16.60 -23.00
N GLU A 339 -19.57 17.74 -23.66
CA GLU A 339 -19.61 19.07 -23.04
C GLU A 339 -20.98 19.42 -22.45
N LYS A 340 -22.06 18.72 -22.83
CA LYS A 340 -23.45 19.08 -22.51
C LYS A 340 -23.77 19.11 -21.02
N TRP A 341 -23.01 18.42 -20.19
CA TRP A 341 -23.23 18.36 -18.75
C TRP A 341 -22.66 19.58 -18.01
N LEU A 342 -21.78 20.37 -18.64
CA LEU A 342 -21.24 21.63 -18.12
C LEU A 342 -22.11 22.85 -18.48
N GLU A 343 -23.10 22.67 -19.35
CA GLU A 343 -23.97 23.75 -19.85
C GLU A 343 -25.21 24.00 -18.97
N VAL A 344 -25.28 23.37 -17.78
CA VAL A 344 -26.42 23.48 -16.85
C VAL A 344 -26.10 24.44 -15.71
#